data_AF-A0A553SQ90-F1
#
_entry.id   AF-A0A553SQ90-F1
#
_cell.length_a   1.000
_cell.length_b   1.000
_cell.length_c   1.000
_cell.angle_alpha   90.00
_cell.angle_beta   90.00
_cell.angle_gamma   90.00
#
_symmetry.space_group_name_H-M   'P 1'
#
loop_
_entity.id
_entity.type
_entity.pdbx_description
1 polymer ?
#
loop_
_entity_poly.entity_id
_entity_poly.type
_entity_poly.pdbx_seq_one_letter_code
_entity_poly.pdbx_strand_id
1 'polypeptide(L)' 'MNDYCKGCFLYEHNKTDKGKRHAHRFCISECTVGLEIKKYGDMLAGNIKEEDKKS' A
#
# COMPACT_ATOMS: atom_id res chain seq x y z
N MET A 1 -8.94 -5.23 5.53
CA MET A 1 -8.06 -4.12 5.95
C MET A 1 -7.76 -4.12 7.45
N ASN A 2 -7.93 -5.26 8.13
CA ASN A 2 -7.82 -5.35 9.59
C ASN A 2 -6.37 -5.44 10.07
N ASP A 3 -5.43 -5.82 9.20
CA ASP A 3 -4.08 -6.18 9.62
C ASP A 3 -3.04 -5.11 9.26
N TYR A 4 -3.00 -4.66 8.01
CA TYR A 4 -1.93 -3.78 7.50
C TYR A 4 -2.28 -2.29 7.49
N CYS A 5 -3.52 -1.92 7.20
CA CYS A 5 -3.93 -0.51 7.09
C CYS A 5 -4.85 -0.06 8.25
N LYS A 6 -4.71 -0.70 9.42
CA LYS A 6 -5.49 -0.38 10.62
C LYS A 6 -5.07 0.98 11.15
N GLY A 7 -6.01 1.91 11.25
CA GLY A 7 -5.72 3.29 11.69
C GLY A 7 -5.03 4.15 10.64
N CYS A 8 -5.05 3.76 9.36
CA CYS A 8 -4.46 4.55 8.29
C CYS A 8 -5.19 5.90 8.11
N PHE A 9 -4.47 7.00 8.33
CA PHE A 9 -4.99 8.36 8.15
C PHE A 9 -5.53 8.58 6.74
N LEU A 10 -4.77 8.15 5.73
CA LEU A 10 -5.16 8.28 4.32
C LEU A 10 -6.41 7.46 4.00
N TYR A 11 -6.60 6.31 4.64
CA TYR A 11 -7.82 5.53 4.48
C TYR A 11 -9.03 6.30 5.02
N GLU A 12 -8.98 6.82 6.24
CA GLU A 12 -10.10 7.56 6.83
C GLU A 12 -10.41 8.85 6.07
N HIS A 13 -9.37 9.58 5.64
CA HIS A 13 -9.52 10.76 4.80
C HIS A 13 -10.19 10.42 3.45
N ASN A 14 -9.63 9.45 2.70
CA ASN A 14 -10.20 9.06 1.40
C ASN A 14 -11.58 8.39 1.53
N LYS A 15 -11.87 7.74 2.65
CA LYS A 15 -13.18 7.13 2.92
C LYS A 15 -14.24 8.20 3.13
N THR A 16 -13.88 9.29 3.81
CA THR A 16 -14.75 10.45 4.03
C THR A 16 -14.99 11.21 2.72
N ASP A 17 -13.93 11.45 1.94
CA ASP A 17 -14.00 12.28 0.73
C ASP A 17 -14.55 11.54 -0.49
N LYS A 18 -14.16 10.27 -0.68
CA LYS A 18 -14.38 9.51 -1.93
C LYS A 18 -15.03 8.14 -1.71
N GLY A 19 -15.36 7.83 -0.46
CA GLY A 19 -16.01 6.58 -0.08
C GLY A 19 -15.05 5.39 0.12
N LYS A 20 -15.58 4.35 0.77
CA LYS A 20 -14.85 3.16 1.20
C LYS A 20 -14.12 2.45 0.07
N ARG A 21 -14.73 2.34 -1.12
CA ARG A 21 -14.14 1.65 -2.28
C ARG A 21 -12.87 2.36 -2.77
N HIS A 22 -12.90 3.70 -2.83
CA HIS A 22 -11.74 4.48 -3.22
C HIS A 22 -10.62 4.36 -2.20
N ALA A 23 -10.94 4.51 -0.91
CA ALA A 23 -9.98 4.38 0.19
C ALA A 23 -9.28 3.02 0.19
N HIS A 24 -10.04 1.94 -0.04
CA HIS A 24 -9.47 0.58 -0.13
C HIS A 24 -8.52 0.43 -1.30
N ARG A 25 -8.91 0.89 -2.50
CA ARG A 25 -8.05 0.85 -3.69
C ARG A 25 -6.77 1.64 -3.47
N PHE A 26 -6.90 2.86 -2.94
CA PHE A 26 -5.77 3.73 -2.63
C PHE A 26 -4.78 3.05 -1.69
N CYS A 27 -5.25 2.36 -0.65
CA CYS A 27 -4.31 1.74 0.29
C CYS A 27 -3.65 0.45 -0.21
N ILE A 28 -4.19 -0.17 -1.25
CA ILE A 28 -3.54 -1.33 -1.87
C ILE A 28 -2.51 -0.86 -2.89
N SER A 29 -2.79 0.21 -3.64
CA SER A 29 -1.92 0.64 -4.75
C SER A 29 -1.01 1.82 -4.45
N GLU A 30 -1.40 2.74 -3.56
CA GLU A 30 -0.75 4.04 -3.37
C GLU A 30 -0.26 4.31 -1.94
N CYS A 31 -0.90 3.77 -0.89
CA CYS A 31 -0.45 4.10 0.46
C CYS A 31 0.90 3.45 0.78
N THR A 32 1.68 4.10 1.64
CA THR A 32 3.04 3.67 2.01
C THR A 32 3.09 2.20 2.42
N VAL A 33 2.14 1.74 3.24
CA VAL A 33 2.07 0.34 3.67
C VAL A 33 1.77 -0.60 2.49
N GLY A 34 0.85 -0.24 1.59
CA GLY A 34 0.55 -1.03 0.40
C GLY A 34 1.75 -1.17 -0.54
N LEU A 35 2.51 -0.08 -0.70
CA LEU A 35 3.75 -0.07 -1.46
C LEU A 35 4.84 -0.93 -0.83
N GLU A 36 5.03 -0.86 0.48
CA GLU A 36 5.98 -1.72 1.21
C GLU A 36 5.62 -3.20 1.09
N ILE A 37 4.35 -3.56 1.29
CA ILE A 37 3.87 -4.94 1.12
C ILE A 37 4.17 -5.44 -0.29
N LYS A 38 3.90 -4.61 -1.31
CA LYS A 38 4.22 -4.95 -2.70
C LYS A 38 5.72 -5.14 -2.90
N LYS A 39 6.55 -4.24 -2.37
CA LYS A 39 8.01 -4.34 -2.43
C LYS A 39 8.53 -5.64 -1.80
N TYR A 40 8.07 -5.98 -0.60
CA TYR A 40 8.47 -7.24 0.05
C TYR A 40 7.95 -8.46 -0.71
N GLY A 41 6.72 -8.40 -1.24
CA GLY A 41 6.17 -9.46 -2.09
C GLY A 41 6.99 -9.69 -3.35
N ASP A 42 7.40 -8.62 -4.02
CA ASP A 42 8.23 -8.68 -5.24
C ASP A 42 9.63 -9.23 -4.92
N MET A 43 10.23 -8.83 -3.78
CA MET A 43 11.52 -9.36 -3.31
C MET A 43 11.45 -10.87 -3.05
N LEU A 44 10.40 -11.33 -2.36
CA LEU A 44 10.20 -12.75 -2.03
C LEU A 44 9.86 -13.61 -3.25
N ALA A 45 9.14 -13.03 -4.21
CA ALA A 45 8.80 -13.70 -5.47
C ALA A 45 9.99 -13.81 -6.45
N GLY A 46 11.13 -13.17 -6.15
CA GLY A 46 12.27 -13.11 -7.06
C GLY A 46 12.06 -12.14 -8.23
N ASN A 47 11.04 -11.29 -8.18
CA ASN A 47 10.73 -10.25 -9.16
C ASN A 47 11.59 -8.99 -8.91
N ILE A 48 12.88 -9.18 -8.63
CA ILE A 48 13.78 -8.09 -8.28
C ILE A 48 13.99 -7.22 -9.52
N LYS A 49 13.33 -6.05 -9.54
CA LYS A 49 13.69 -4.96 -10.45
C LYS A 49 14.95 -4.30 -9.91
N GLU A 50 15.94 -4.08 -10.76
CA GLU A 50 17.28 -3.59 -10.40
C GLU A 50 17.31 -2.21 -9.69
N GLU A 51 16.16 -1.55 -9.52
CA GLU A 51 15.99 -0.17 -9.04
C GLU A 51 16.11 0.00 -7.52
N ASP A 52 16.02 -1.09 -6.73
CA ASP A 52 16.15 -1.05 -5.26
C ASP A 52 17.60 -1.13 -4.75
N LYS A 53 18.59 -1.20 -5.65
CA LYS A 53 20.04 -1.28 -5.31
C LYS A 53 20.67 0.09 -5.01
N LYS A 54 19.91 1.03 -4.46
CA LYS A 54 20.38 2.37 -4.11
C LYS A 54 19.87 2.83 -2.75
N SER A 55 20.57 2.42 -1.69
CA SER A 55 21.39 3.32 -0.86
C SER A 55 22.07 2.54 0.25
#